data_AF-A0A5P9W9M9-F1
#
_entry.id   AF-A0A5P9W9M9-F1
#
_cell.length_a   1.000
_cell.length_b   1.000
_cell.length_c   1.000
_cell.angle_alpha   90.00
_cell.angle_beta   90.00
_cell.angle_gamma   90.00
#
_symmetry.space_group_name_H-M   'P 1'
#
loop_
_entity.id
_entity.type
_entity.pdbx_description
1 polymer ?
#
loop_
_entity_poly.entity_id
_entity_poly.type
_entity_poly.pdbx_seq_one_letter_code
_entity_poly.pdbx_strand_id
1 'polypeptide(L)'
;MAYILPNEREVISEVLLKLEEKALPDLPLACKTCPAAMWQITGRDTAKVTARCYCRAMHTFTWDSKNQEEILDCDMLYATEEQEEGLEEEEDRSDDLPPFLRGLREQPQGEIERLQDED
;
A
#
# COMPACT_ATOMS: atom_id res chain seq x y z
N MET A 1 4.30 -19.21 -11.79
CA MET A 1 5.73 -19.31 -12.15
C MET A 1 6.34 -18.00 -11.70
N ALA A 2 7.32 -18.02 -10.80
CA ALA A 2 8.00 -16.82 -10.36
C ALA A 2 8.81 -16.24 -11.52
N TYR A 3 8.67 -14.95 -11.80
CA TYR A 3 9.48 -14.25 -12.79
C TYR A 3 10.66 -13.58 -12.09
N ILE A 4 11.87 -14.01 -12.43
CA ILE A 4 13.13 -13.49 -11.87
C ILE A 4 13.77 -12.52 -12.86
N LEU A 5 14.07 -11.32 -12.41
CA LEU A 5 14.71 -10.27 -13.22
C LEU A 5 16.20 -10.55 -13.44
N PRO A 6 16.85 -9.90 -14.43
CA PRO A 6 18.30 -10.03 -14.66
C PRO A 6 19.18 -9.62 -13.48
N ASN A 7 18.65 -8.84 -12.53
CA ASN A 7 19.30 -8.46 -11.28
C ASN A 7 19.04 -9.46 -10.14
N GLU A 8 18.57 -10.67 -10.47
CA GLU A 8 18.29 -11.79 -9.55
C GLU A 8 17.13 -11.56 -8.57
N ARG A 9 16.35 -10.50 -8.77
CA ARG A 9 15.22 -10.18 -7.89
C ARG A 9 13.91 -10.74 -8.42
N GLU A 10 13.13 -11.31 -7.52
CA GLU A 10 11.83 -11.87 -7.83
C GLU A 10 10.75 -10.79 -7.89
N VAL A 11 9.90 -10.86 -8.92
CA VAL A 11 8.69 -10.04 -8.98
C VAL A 11 7.65 -10.60 -8.01
N ILE A 12 7.39 -9.83 -6.95
CA ILE A 12 6.51 -10.26 -5.84
C ILE A 12 5.03 -9.88 -6.03
N SER A 13 4.71 -9.00 -6.98
CA SER A 13 3.35 -8.51 -7.17
C SER A 13 2.49 -9.47 -7.99
N GLU A 14 1.46 -10.04 -7.37
CA GLU A 14 0.43 -10.86 -8.03
C GLU A 14 -0.27 -10.16 -9.21
N VAL A 15 -0.34 -8.83 -9.17
CA VAL A 15 -0.95 -8.05 -10.26
C VAL A 15 -0.04 -8.04 -11.48
N LEU A 16 1.29 -7.96 -11.28
CA LEU A 16 2.25 -8.00 -12.37
C LEU A 16 2.36 -9.39 -13.00
N LEU A 17 2.27 -10.45 -12.19
CA LEU A 17 2.30 -11.83 -12.69
C LEU A 17 1.12 -12.18 -13.63
N LYS A 18 0.06 -11.37 -13.66
CA LYS A 18 -1.08 -11.52 -14.57
C LYS A 18 -0.86 -10.86 -15.94
N LEU A 19 0.16 -10.02 -16.09
CA LEU A 19 0.48 -9.37 -17.36
C LEU A 19 1.26 -10.33 -18.26
N GLU A 20 1.21 -10.07 -19.57
CA GLU A 20 2.06 -10.78 -20.52
C GLU A 20 3.54 -10.47 -20.25
N GLU A 21 4.41 -11.49 -20.33
CA GLU A 21 5.85 -11.36 -20.04
C GLU A 21 6.51 -10.24 -20.83
N LYS A 22 6.09 -10.00 -22.08
CA LYS A 22 6.62 -8.95 -22.94
C LYS A 22 6.37 -7.52 -22.45
N ALA A 23 5.36 -7.32 -21.59
CA ALA A 23 5.03 -6.01 -21.02
C ALA A 23 5.78 -5.73 -19.71
N LEU A 24 6.37 -6.76 -19.09
CA LEU A 24 7.08 -6.61 -17.82
C LEU A 24 8.35 -5.75 -17.96
N PRO A 25 9.23 -5.90 -18.97
CA PRO A 25 10.45 -5.11 -19.08
C PRO A 25 10.22 -3.60 -19.03
N ASP A 26 9.13 -3.10 -19.60
CA ASP A 26 8.81 -1.66 -19.72
C ASP A 26 8.30 -1.02 -18.42
N LEU A 27 8.10 -1.81 -17.36
CA LEU A 27 7.71 -1.30 -16.05
C LEU A 27 8.95 -0.90 -15.22
N PRO A 28 8.83 0.02 -14.26
CA PRO A 28 9.94 0.45 -13.41
C PRO A 28 10.54 -0.70 -12.60
N LEU A 29 11.87 -0.75 -12.58
CA LEU A 29 12.62 -1.87 -12.01
C LEU A 29 12.44 -2.01 -10.49
N ALA A 30 12.52 -0.89 -9.75
CA ALA A 30 12.43 -0.91 -8.28
C ALA A 30 11.03 -1.35 -7.82
N CYS A 31 9.97 -0.73 -8.36
CA CYS A 31 8.60 -1.00 -7.92
C CYS A 31 8.08 -2.40 -8.27
N LYS A 32 8.70 -3.13 -9.22
CA LYS A 32 8.34 -4.54 -9.51
C LYS A 32 8.59 -5.50 -8.34
N THR A 33 9.57 -5.16 -7.50
CA THR A 33 10.12 -6.05 -6.47
C THR A 33 10.04 -5.43 -5.07
N CYS A 34 9.50 -4.22 -4.95
CA CYS A 34 9.36 -3.50 -3.70
C CYS A 34 8.10 -3.94 -2.95
N PRO A 35 8.19 -4.35 -1.66
CA PRO A 35 7.02 -4.77 -0.86
C PRO A 35 6.02 -3.63 -0.63
N ALA A 36 6.51 -2.39 -0.59
CA ALA A 36 5.66 -1.21 -0.45
C ALA A 36 4.92 -0.80 -1.73
N ALA A 37 5.19 -1.45 -2.87
CA ALA A 37 4.54 -1.14 -4.14
C ALA A 37 3.19 -1.86 -4.28
N MET A 38 2.11 -1.09 -4.39
CA MET A 38 0.79 -1.61 -4.68
C MET A 38 0.45 -1.42 -6.15
N TRP A 39 0.43 -2.54 -6.88
CA TRP A 39 0.07 -2.57 -8.29
C TRP A 39 -1.43 -2.79 -8.47
N GLN A 40 -2.02 -2.10 -9.44
CA GLN A 40 -3.42 -2.23 -9.78
C GLN A 40 -3.57 -2.28 -11.29
N ILE A 41 -4.42 -3.19 -11.78
CA ILE A 41 -4.86 -3.21 -13.17
C ILE A 41 -6.27 -2.63 -13.22
N THR A 42 -6.46 -1.62 -14.07
CA THR A 42 -7.74 -0.94 -14.29
C THR A 42 -8.09 -0.97 -15.76
N GLY A 43 -9.35 -1.22 -16.11
CA GLY A 43 -9.78 -1.30 -17.51
C GLY A 43 -11.28 -1.57 -17.60
N ARG A 44 -11.89 -1.23 -18.75
CA ARG A 44 -13.30 -1.60 -19.03
C ARG A 44 -13.41 -2.97 -19.69
N ASP A 45 -12.38 -3.38 -20.41
CA ASP A 45 -12.29 -4.66 -21.09
C ASP A 45 -10.91 -5.28 -20.83
N THR A 46 -10.79 -6.58 -21.03
CA THR A 46 -9.55 -7.34 -20.82
C THR A 46 -8.45 -7.00 -21.83
N ALA A 47 -8.78 -6.34 -22.93
CA ALA A 47 -7.84 -5.99 -24.00
C ALA A 47 -7.16 -4.63 -23.78
N LYS A 48 -7.77 -3.75 -22.99
CA LYS A 48 -7.30 -2.38 -22.70
C LYS A 48 -7.23 -2.18 -21.20
N VAL A 49 -6.28 -2.90 -20.62
CA VAL A 49 -5.90 -2.77 -19.21
C VAL A 49 -4.78 -1.74 -19.06
N THR A 50 -4.93 -0.86 -18.09
CA THR A 50 -3.93 0.09 -17.62
C THR A 50 -3.44 -0.38 -16.26
N ALA A 51 -2.16 -0.70 -16.16
CA ALA A 51 -1.50 -0.90 -14.89
C ALA A 51 -1.14 0.46 -14.26
N ARG A 52 -1.21 0.53 -12.93
CA ARG A 52 -0.78 1.68 -12.13
C ARG A 52 -0.04 1.16 -10.89
N CYS A 53 0.95 1.91 -10.42
CA CYS A 53 1.69 1.63 -9.19
C CYS A 53 1.48 2.77 -8.19
N TYR A 54 0.94 2.42 -7.02
CA TYR A 54 0.89 3.31 -5.86
C TYR A 54 1.97 2.89 -4.87
N CYS A 55 2.89 3.80 -4.54
CA CYS A 55 3.92 3.56 -3.55
C CYS A 55 3.39 3.93 -2.15
N ARG A 56 3.28 2.95 -1.26
CA ARG A 56 2.85 3.19 0.14
C ARG A 56 3.87 4.04 0.90
N ALA A 57 5.17 3.84 0.67
CA ALA A 57 6.20 4.60 1.40
C ALA A 57 6.21 6.10 1.04
N MET A 58 5.91 6.44 -0.21
CA MET A 58 5.91 7.83 -0.70
C MET A 58 4.51 8.47 -0.75
N HIS A 59 3.46 7.69 -0.49
CA HIS A 59 2.06 8.10 -0.63
C HIS A 59 1.74 8.74 -2.00
N THR A 60 2.29 8.20 -3.09
CA THR A 60 2.10 8.75 -4.44
C THR A 60 1.98 7.66 -5.50
N PHE A 61 1.33 8.00 -6.61
CA PHE A 61 1.39 7.18 -7.81
C PHE A 61 2.73 7.41 -8.49
N THR A 62 3.55 6.37 -8.51
CA THR A 62 4.91 6.43 -9.05
C THR A 62 4.96 5.99 -10.51
N TRP A 63 3.93 5.32 -11.02
CA TRP A 63 3.88 4.89 -12.40
C TRP A 63 2.44 4.66 -12.86
N ASP A 64 2.12 5.08 -14.08
CA ASP A 64 0.99 4.53 -14.83
C ASP A 64 1.30 4.45 -16.33
N SER A 65 0.45 3.75 -17.09
CA SER A 65 0.67 3.55 -18.53
C SER A 65 0.69 4.85 -19.37
N LYS A 66 0.31 6.01 -18.80
CA LYS A 66 0.24 7.32 -19.47
C LYS A 66 1.31 8.29 -18.98
N ASN A 67 1.71 8.21 -17.72
CA ASN A 67 2.70 9.07 -17.09
C ASN A 67 3.75 8.19 -16.40
N GLN A 68 4.88 8.04 -17.09
CA GLN A 68 5.93 7.08 -16.75
C GLN A 68 7.11 7.85 -16.14
N GLU A 69 7.03 8.16 -14.85
CA GLU A 69 8.24 8.48 -14.09
C GLU A 69 8.85 7.17 -13.59
N GLU A 70 10.04 6.84 -14.07
CA GLU A 70 10.66 5.56 -13.75
C GLU A 70 11.46 5.64 -12.46
N ILE A 71 10.98 4.99 -11.40
CA ILE A 71 11.77 4.76 -10.19
C ILE A 71 12.68 3.56 -10.43
N LEU A 72 13.96 3.84 -10.60
CA LEU A 72 15.00 2.83 -10.82
C LEU A 72 15.58 2.27 -9.53
N ASP A 73 15.57 3.06 -8.44
CA ASP A 73 16.07 2.68 -7.12
C ASP A 73 15.35 3.45 -6.00
N CYS A 74 15.25 2.87 -4.79
CA CYS A 74 14.56 3.46 -3.65
C CYS A 74 14.99 2.80 -2.33
N ASP A 75 15.12 3.54 -1.23
CA ASP A 75 15.56 2.99 0.06
C ASP A 75 14.65 1.86 0.58
N MET A 76 13.34 1.95 0.31
CA MET A 76 12.37 0.92 0.72
C MET A 76 12.58 -0.43 0.07
N LEU A 77 13.34 -0.44 -1.01
CA LEU A 77 13.76 -1.65 -1.70
C LEU A 77 14.74 -2.49 -0.87
N TYR A 78 15.40 -1.87 0.10
CA TYR A 78 16.41 -2.47 0.99
C TYR A 78 15.94 -2.55 2.44
N ALA A 79 14.71 -2.11 2.75
CA ALA A 79 14.14 -2.23 4.08
C ALA A 79 13.96 -3.72 4.44
N THR A 80 14.37 -4.09 5.64
CA THR A 80 14.16 -5.43 6.20
C THR A 80 12.74 -5.53 6.76
N GLU A 81 12.14 -6.72 6.72
CA GLU A 81 10.76 -6.98 7.18
C GLU A 81 10.50 -6.48 8.62
N GLU A 82 11.51 -6.48 9.49
CA GLU A 82 11.46 -5.93 10.86
C GLU A 82 11.15 -4.42 10.93
N GLN A 83 11.32 -3.65 9.85
CA GLN A 83 11.02 -2.21 9.82
C GLN A 83 9.53 -1.91 9.53
N GLU A 84 8.76 -2.85 8.95
CA GLU A 84 7.32 -2.66 8.73
C GLU A 84 6.50 -2.94 10.01
N GLU A 85 6.93 -3.84 10.89
CA GLU A 85 6.23 -4.18 12.14
C GLU A 85 6.34 -3.12 13.25
N GLY A 86 7.36 -2.25 13.20
CA GLY A 86 7.57 -1.19 14.19
C GLY A 86 6.54 -0.04 14.17
N LEU A 87 5.55 -0.09 13.28
CA LEU A 87 4.44 0.87 13.21
C LEU A 87 3.14 0.34 13.85
N GLU A 88 3.04 -0.95 14.17
CA GLU A 88 1.81 -1.56 14.71
C GLU A 88 1.87 -1.82 16.22
N GLU A 89 3.04 -1.72 16.85
CA GLU A 89 3.21 -1.74 18.31
C GLU A 89 3.47 -0.34 18.87
N GLU A 90 2.64 0.66 18.52
CA GLU A 90 2.33 1.69 19.51
C GLU A 90 1.39 1.07 20.54
N GLU A 91 1.94 0.22 21.41
CA GLU A 91 1.31 -0.16 22.67
C GLU A 91 0.90 1.14 23.39
N ASP A 92 -0.40 1.46 23.32
CA ASP A 92 -1.18 2.31 24.22
C ASP A 92 -0.37 3.25 25.12
N ARG A 93 0.42 4.17 24.53
CA ARG A 93 1.12 5.24 25.28
C ARG A 93 0.14 6.34 25.68
N SER A 94 -0.95 5.95 26.34
CA SER A 94 -1.91 6.85 26.97
C SER A 94 -1.24 7.82 27.96
N ASP A 95 -0.04 7.50 28.42
CA ASP A 95 0.78 8.32 29.29
C ASP A 95 1.54 9.47 28.61
N ASP A 96 1.72 9.42 27.28
CA ASP A 96 2.36 10.52 26.53
C ASP A 96 1.36 11.51 25.92
N LEU A 97 0.06 11.30 26.12
CA LEU A 97 -0.95 12.27 25.71
C LEU A 97 -0.98 13.45 26.70
N PRO A 98 -0.99 14.70 26.18
CA PRO A 98 -1.13 15.87 27.03
C PRO A 98 -2.44 15.82 27.82
N PRO A 99 -2.50 16.39 29.04
CA PRO A 99 -3.58 16.14 30.00
C PRO A 99 -5.00 16.39 29.48
N PHE A 100 -5.15 17.30 28.50
CA PHE A 100 -6.45 17.69 27.94
C PHE A 100 -7.07 16.64 26.99
N LEU A 101 -6.29 15.65 26.52
CA LEU A 101 -6.78 14.63 25.57
C LEU A 101 -7.18 13.30 26.23
N ARG A 102 -6.79 13.07 27.50
CA ARG A 102 -7.05 11.78 28.18
C ARG A 102 -8.54 11.50 28.41
N GLY A 103 -9.35 12.54 28.64
CA GLY A 103 -10.78 12.41 28.96
C GLY A 103 -11.72 12.21 27.77
N LEU A 104 -11.24 12.26 26.52
CA LEU A 104 -12.11 12.13 25.34
C LEU A 104 -12.54 10.68 25.05
N ARG A 105 -11.80 9.70 25.56
CA ARG A 105 -12.00 8.27 25.28
C ARG A 105 -13.02 7.60 26.21
N GLU A 106 -13.40 8.26 27.31
CA GLU A 106 -14.33 7.73 28.32
C GLU A 106 -15.82 7.98 28.01
N GLN A 107 -16.18 8.44 26.80
CA GLN A 107 -17.60 8.47 26.41
C GLN A 107 -18.03 7.06 25.96
N PRO A 108 -18.89 6.37 26.72
CA PRO A 108 -19.48 5.13 26.24
C PRO A 108 -20.36 5.45 25.03
N GLN A 109 -20.09 4.77 23.91
CA GLN A 109 -21.03 4.62 22.81
C GLN A 109 -22.26 3.89 23.35
N GLY A 110 -23.27 4.62 23.82
CA GLY A 110 -24.38 3.99 24.53
C GLY A 110 -25.51 4.92 24.92
N GLU A 111 -25.92 5.84 24.04
CA GLU A 111 -27.25 6.45 24.16
C GLU A 111 -27.76 6.98 22.80
N ILE A 112 -27.99 6.07 21.84
CA ILE A 112 -28.90 6.31 20.71
C ILE A 112 -29.86 5.12 20.64
N GLU A 113 -30.62 4.89 21.71
CA GLU A 113 -31.77 3.98 21.71
C GLU A 113 -32.52 4.26 23.03
N ARG A 114 -33.48 5.20 23.01
CA ARG A 114 -34.61 5.37 23.96
C ARG A 114 -35.37 6.70 23.77
N LEU A 115 -35.62 7.12 22.54
CA LEU A 115 -36.56 8.22 22.23
C LEU A 115 -37.50 7.87 21.07
N GLN A 116 -37.85 6.58 20.97
CA GLN A 116 -39.04 6.11 20.27
C GLN A 116 -39.71 5.16 21.25
N ASP A 117 -41.02 5.32 21.43
CA ASP A 117 -41.87 4.70 22.46
C ASP A 117 -41.90 5.41 23.82
N GLU A 118 -42.58 6.56 23.90
CA GLU A 118 -43.67 6.76 24.87
C GLU A 118 -44.72 7.69 24.23
N ASP A 119 -45.92 7.14 24.01
CA ASP A 119 -47.21 7.82 23.73
C ASP A 119 -47.68 8.69 24.91
#